data_AF-A0A5N5CVK5-F1
#
_entry.id   AF-A0A5N5CVK5-F1
#
_cell.length_a   1.000
_cell.length_b   1.000
_cell.length_c   1.000
_cell.angle_alpha   90.00
_cell.angle_beta   90.00
_cell.angle_gamma   90.00
#
_symmetry.space_group_name_H-M   'P 1'
#
loop_
_entity.id
_entity.type
_entity.pdbx_description
1 polymer ?
#
loop_
_entity_poly.entity_id
_entity_poly.type
_entity_poly.pdbx_seq_one_letter_code
_entity_poly.pdbx_strand_id
1 'polypeptide(L)'
;MPQSSALSFTIPILTQPVNRLLRRHTKSAYPSLAIRHVAEQIDALYWAAGAPPLSIEPHDDSSLSFSFHPDQPTTPTPTPLIDPLHPSADLAAPSTIAALPPTWTEADANATEASDKDAAAAARYEQLVARLQELDERRRAARRRLERAREVRERVGAPLRAPRETVQANLVTRDGELSRAVAEAKTLGVRVGARVGAWAEGREGVEGDGGEVVGGRSKEVEREKLRGLLEWRGGIERG
;
A
#
# COMPACT_ATOMS: atom_id res chain seq x y z
N MET A 1 27.98 15.95 22.28
CA MET A 1 26.86 15.12 21.81
C MET A 1 25.52 15.70 22.27
N PRO A 2 24.89 16.67 21.56
CA PRO A 2 23.57 17.21 21.94
C PRO A 2 22.44 16.95 20.93
N GLN A 3 22.68 16.28 19.79
CA GLN A 3 21.66 16.20 18.71
C GLN A 3 20.57 15.13 18.91
N SER A 4 20.77 14.14 19.80
CA SER A 4 19.83 13.02 19.94
C SER A 4 18.52 13.39 20.67
N SER A 5 18.55 14.39 21.56
CA SER A 5 17.39 14.86 22.31
C SER A 5 16.47 15.77 21.48
N ALA A 6 17.04 16.55 20.55
CA ALA A 6 16.26 17.41 19.66
C ALA A 6 15.40 16.61 18.67
N LEU A 7 15.93 15.50 18.14
CA LEU A 7 15.24 14.62 17.19
C LEU A 7 14.10 13.82 17.84
N SER A 8 14.26 13.40 19.10
CA SER A 8 13.22 12.66 19.85
C SER A 8 11.97 13.52 20.08
N PHE A 9 12.12 14.83 20.28
CA PHE A 9 11.00 15.74 20.50
C PHE A 9 10.33 16.20 19.19
N THR A 10 11.07 16.31 18.09
CA THR A 10 10.52 16.79 16.80
C THR A 10 9.71 15.72 16.06
N ILE A 11 10.08 14.45 16.14
CA ILE A 11 9.35 13.35 15.49
C ILE A 11 7.87 13.27 15.92
N PRO A 12 7.51 13.26 17.22
CA PRO A 12 6.10 13.22 17.64
C PRO A 12 5.34 14.49 17.21
N ILE A 13 5.98 15.67 17.27
CA ILE A 13 5.36 16.94 16.88
C ILE A 13 4.99 16.98 15.40
N LEU A 14 5.84 16.41 14.53
CA LEU A 14 5.60 16.36 13.09
C LEU A 14 4.64 15.24 12.69
N THR A 15 4.65 14.11 13.40
CA THR A 15 3.80 12.95 13.06
C THR A 15 2.36 13.08 13.54
N GLN A 16 2.12 13.79 14.65
CA GLN A 16 0.80 13.99 15.23
C GLN A 16 -0.20 14.74 14.32
N PRO A 17 0.15 15.85 13.63
CA PRO A 17 -0.76 16.51 12.70
C PRO A 17 -1.06 15.66 11.46
N VAL A 18 -0.07 14.92 10.94
CA VAL A 18 -0.26 14.01 9.80
C VAL A 18 -1.20 12.86 10.17
N ASN A 19 -0.98 12.23 11.34
CA ASN A 19 -1.83 11.14 11.83
C ASN A 19 -3.27 11.62 12.07
N ARG A 20 -3.44 12.82 12.63
CA ARG A 20 -4.77 13.43 12.82
C ARG A 20 -5.46 13.70 11.47
N LEU A 21 -4.74 14.19 10.47
CA LEU A 21 -5.28 14.44 9.14
C LEU A 21 -5.68 13.13 8.45
N LEU A 22 -4.85 12.10 8.56
CA LEU A 22 -5.11 10.77 8.00
C LEU A 22 -6.35 10.13 8.65
N ARG A 23 -6.46 10.16 9.99
CA ARG A 23 -7.65 9.68 10.72
C ARG A 23 -8.92 10.42 10.30
N ARG A 24 -8.82 11.74 10.08
CA ARG A 24 -9.94 12.55 9.61
C ARG A 24 -10.35 12.18 8.18
N HIS A 25 -9.38 11.96 7.29
CA HIS A 25 -9.64 11.52 5.93
C HIS A 25 -10.27 10.12 5.92
N THR A 26 -9.72 9.16 6.65
CA THR A 26 -10.31 7.81 6.78
C THR A 26 -11.75 7.88 7.25
N LYS A 27 -12.06 8.72 8.26
CA LYS A 27 -13.42 8.88 8.76
C LYS A 27 -14.37 9.56 7.75
N SER A 28 -13.85 10.39 6.85
CA SER A 28 -14.64 11.12 5.86
C SER A 28 -14.84 10.33 4.56
N ALA A 29 -13.81 9.62 4.10
CA ALA A 29 -13.81 8.85 2.86
C ALA A 29 -14.41 7.45 3.06
N TYR A 30 -14.18 6.85 4.23
CA TYR A 30 -14.71 5.54 4.61
C TYR A 30 -15.56 5.71 5.87
N PRO A 31 -16.84 6.14 5.74
CA PRO A 31 -17.74 6.10 6.87
C PRO A 31 -17.82 4.66 7.40
N SER A 32 -18.01 4.49 8.71
CA SER A 32 -18.09 3.18 9.35
C SER A 32 -19.13 2.25 8.70
N LEU A 33 -20.18 2.84 8.11
CA LEU A 33 -21.20 2.14 7.34
C LEU A 33 -20.65 1.51 6.04
N ALA A 34 -19.76 2.20 5.32
CA ALA A 34 -19.15 1.66 4.10
C ALA A 34 -18.18 0.52 4.41
N ILE A 35 -17.43 0.63 5.50
CA ILE A 35 -16.53 -0.44 5.97
C ILE A 35 -17.36 -1.69 6.31
N ARG A 36 -18.48 -1.51 7.01
CA ARG A 36 -19.41 -2.60 7.34
C ARG A 36 -19.99 -3.25 6.09
N HIS A 37 -20.44 -2.46 5.12
CA HIS A 37 -20.99 -2.99 3.87
C HIS A 37 -19.94 -3.77 3.06
N VAL A 38 -18.70 -3.31 3.01
CA VAL A 38 -17.61 -4.05 2.33
C VAL A 38 -17.28 -5.34 3.08
N ALA A 39 -17.27 -5.33 4.41
CA ALA A 39 -17.11 -6.55 5.20
C ALA A 39 -18.24 -7.55 4.94
N GLU A 40 -19.49 -7.10 4.92
CA GLU A 40 -20.66 -7.92 4.59
C GLU A 40 -20.58 -8.49 3.16
N GLN A 41 -20.05 -7.73 2.19
CA GLN A 41 -19.80 -8.22 0.83
C GLN A 41 -18.68 -9.27 0.78
N ILE A 42 -17.59 -9.06 1.51
CA ILE A 42 -16.49 -10.02 1.60
C ILE A 42 -16.98 -11.31 2.25
N ASP A 43 -17.75 -11.22 3.33
CA ASP A 43 -18.35 -12.39 3.98
C ASP A 43 -19.30 -13.13 3.03
N ALA A 44 -20.18 -12.41 2.33
CA ALA A 44 -21.07 -12.99 1.33
C ALA A 44 -20.29 -13.70 0.20
N LEU A 45 -19.21 -13.09 -0.29
CA LEU A 45 -18.33 -13.69 -1.30
C LEU A 45 -17.55 -14.88 -0.75
N TYR A 46 -17.09 -14.82 0.50
CA TYR A 46 -16.39 -15.92 1.17
C TYR A 46 -17.30 -17.14 1.30
N TRP A 47 -18.55 -16.94 1.72
CA TRP A 47 -19.54 -18.01 1.79
C TRP A 47 -19.97 -18.50 0.40
N ALA A 48 -20.07 -17.61 -0.61
CA ALA A 48 -20.46 -17.97 -1.97
C ALA A 48 -19.35 -18.69 -2.77
N ALA A 49 -18.08 -18.39 -2.51
CA ALA A 49 -16.94 -19.02 -3.17
C ALA A 49 -16.69 -20.45 -2.68
N GLY A 50 -17.29 -20.83 -1.53
CA GLY A 50 -16.91 -22.03 -0.78
C GLY A 50 -15.51 -21.85 -0.21
N ALA A 51 -15.31 -22.17 1.07
CA ALA A 51 -13.98 -22.06 1.68
C ALA A 51 -12.96 -22.83 0.83
N PRO A 52 -11.96 -22.18 0.22
CA PRO A 52 -10.86 -22.90 -0.39
C PRO A 52 -10.21 -23.70 0.75
N PRO A 53 -9.99 -25.02 0.60
CA PRO A 53 -9.23 -25.73 1.60
C PRO A 53 -7.88 -25.02 1.70
N LEU A 54 -7.56 -24.53 2.90
CA LEU A 54 -6.22 -24.08 3.23
C LEU A 54 -5.32 -25.32 3.23
N SER A 55 -4.96 -25.79 2.03
CA SER A 55 -3.89 -26.75 1.83
C SER A 55 -2.59 -26.03 2.15
N ILE A 56 -2.24 -26.05 3.44
CA ILE A 56 -0.86 -25.90 3.87
C ILE A 56 -0.20 -27.22 3.47
N GLU A 57 0.25 -27.31 2.21
CA GLU A 57 1.10 -28.40 1.79
C GLU A 57 2.49 -28.18 2.44
N PRO A 58 3.00 -29.14 3.22
CA PRO A 58 4.39 -29.12 3.63
C PRO A 58 5.26 -29.41 2.40
N HIS A 59 6.05 -28.42 1.99
CA HIS A 59 7.10 -28.59 0.99
C HIS A 59 8.13 -29.59 1.52
N ASP A 60 8.06 -30.83 1.04
CA ASP A 60 9.05 -31.88 1.27
C ASP A 60 10.02 -31.87 0.08
N ASP A 61 11.12 -31.12 0.21
CA ASP A 61 12.15 -31.04 -0.83
C ASP A 61 13.10 -32.25 -0.70
N SER A 62 12.76 -33.34 -1.37
CA SER A 62 13.68 -34.44 -1.67
C SER A 62 13.96 -34.55 -3.17
N SER A 63 15.20 -34.19 -3.50
CA SER A 63 16.07 -34.71 -4.57
C SER A 63 15.52 -34.91 -5.98
N LEU A 64 15.98 -34.05 -6.90
CA LEU A 64 16.18 -34.43 -8.30
C LEU A 64 17.65 -34.27 -8.69
N SER A 65 18.30 -35.43 -8.84
CA SER A 65 19.52 -35.61 -9.60
C SER A 65 19.27 -35.29 -11.07
N PHE A 66 20.14 -34.50 -11.70
CA PHE A 66 20.24 -34.45 -13.15
C PHE A 66 21.71 -34.45 -13.57
N SER A 67 22.15 -35.58 -14.13
CA SER A 67 23.40 -35.68 -14.88
C SER A 67 23.25 -34.98 -16.23
N PHE A 68 24.23 -34.17 -16.63
CA PHE A 68 24.49 -33.92 -18.04
C PHE A 68 25.97 -33.62 -18.32
N HIS A 69 26.47 -34.24 -19.39
CA HIS A 69 27.86 -34.35 -19.85
C HIS A 69 28.30 -33.07 -20.65
N PRO A 70 29.61 -32.90 -20.97
CA PRO A 70 30.22 -31.62 -21.30
C PRO A 70 30.03 -31.26 -22.77
N ASP A 71 29.92 -29.96 -23.04
CA ASP A 71 30.65 -29.30 -24.12
C ASP A 71 30.54 -27.78 -23.93
N GLN A 72 31.70 -27.15 -23.85
CA GLN A 72 31.88 -25.70 -23.71
C GLN A 72 31.65 -25.02 -25.07
N PRO A 73 31.26 -23.74 -25.10
CA PRO A 73 32.29 -22.71 -25.34
C PRO A 73 32.08 -21.37 -24.59
N THR A 74 33.20 -20.84 -24.08
CA THR A 74 33.63 -19.40 -23.98
C THR A 74 32.54 -18.34 -23.69
N THR A 75 32.51 -17.48 -22.66
CA THR A 75 33.48 -16.62 -21.90
C THR A 75 32.57 -15.75 -20.97
N PRO A 76 33.02 -14.95 -19.97
CA PRO A 76 34.35 -14.73 -19.43
C PRO A 76 34.48 -15.13 -17.95
N THR A 77 35.66 -15.65 -17.63
CA THR A 77 36.34 -15.75 -16.34
C THR A 77 35.58 -15.20 -15.11
N PRO A 78 35.01 -16.05 -14.23
CA PRO A 78 34.91 -15.68 -12.83
C PRO A 78 36.34 -15.61 -12.28
N THR A 79 36.71 -14.43 -11.81
CA THR A 79 37.89 -14.19 -10.97
C THR A 79 38.11 -15.37 -10.01
N PRO A 80 39.32 -15.92 -9.94
CA PRO A 80 39.57 -17.11 -9.13
C PRO A 80 39.22 -16.83 -7.68
N LEU A 81 38.61 -17.83 -7.03
CA LEU A 81 38.48 -17.96 -5.59
C LEU A 81 39.70 -17.33 -4.91
N ILE A 82 39.54 -16.15 -4.34
CA ILE A 82 40.44 -15.66 -3.31
C ILE A 82 40.19 -16.61 -2.16
N ASP A 83 41.16 -17.48 -1.88
CA ASP A 83 41.20 -18.28 -0.67
C ASP A 83 40.78 -17.36 0.51
N PRO A 84 39.71 -17.67 1.25
CA PRO A 84 39.19 -16.78 2.29
C PRO A 84 40.23 -16.47 3.38
N LEU A 85 41.30 -17.24 3.46
CA LEU A 85 42.44 -17.02 4.34
C LEU A 85 43.62 -16.26 3.70
N HIS A 86 43.51 -15.86 2.42
CA HIS A 86 44.55 -15.07 1.78
C HIS A 86 44.69 -13.72 2.52
N PRO A 87 45.90 -13.30 2.91
CA PRO A 87 46.11 -12.10 3.73
C PRO A 87 45.68 -10.78 3.07
N SER A 88 45.37 -10.80 1.77
CA SER A 88 44.80 -9.66 1.04
C SER A 88 43.28 -9.73 0.86
N ALA A 89 42.61 -10.73 1.45
CA ALA A 89 41.16 -10.85 1.38
C ALA A 89 40.51 -9.68 2.13
N ASP A 90 39.63 -8.96 1.43
CA ASP A 90 38.90 -7.85 2.05
C ASP A 90 37.85 -8.41 3.02
N LEU A 91 38.14 -8.34 4.32
CA LEU A 91 37.22 -8.73 5.40
C LEU A 91 36.02 -7.77 5.55
N ALA A 92 35.91 -6.75 4.70
CA ALA A 92 34.70 -5.94 4.58
C ALA A 92 33.73 -6.50 3.52
N ALA A 93 34.09 -7.43 2.65
CA ALA A 93 33.14 -7.97 1.67
C ALA A 93 32.19 -9.01 2.33
N PRO A 94 30.87 -8.98 2.05
CA PRO A 94 29.93 -9.92 2.67
C PRO A 94 30.16 -11.37 2.22
N SER A 95 30.69 -11.56 1.00
CA SER A 95 31.01 -12.88 0.44
C SER A 95 32.26 -13.49 1.07
N THR A 96 33.27 -12.69 1.41
CA THR A 96 34.48 -13.16 2.10
C THR A 96 34.18 -13.49 3.56
N ILE A 97 33.39 -12.67 4.25
CA ILE A 97 32.93 -12.96 5.63
C ILE A 97 32.11 -14.26 5.68
N ALA A 98 31.28 -14.52 4.67
CA ALA A 98 30.49 -15.75 4.58
C ALA A 98 31.32 -16.99 4.25
N ALA A 99 32.48 -16.82 3.61
CA ALA A 99 33.40 -17.91 3.27
C ALA A 99 34.40 -18.22 4.40
N LEU A 100 34.41 -17.47 5.50
CA LEU A 100 35.27 -17.76 6.65
C LEU A 100 34.78 -19.02 7.37
N PRO A 101 35.69 -19.94 7.74
CA PRO A 101 35.32 -21.11 8.53
C PRO A 101 34.84 -20.68 9.93
N PRO A 102 33.81 -21.33 10.49
CA PRO A 102 33.30 -21.02 11.82
C PRO A 102 34.27 -21.41 12.94
N THR A 103 35.17 -22.37 12.70
CA THR A 103 36.13 -22.87 13.69
C THR A 103 37.56 -22.87 13.14
N TRP A 104 38.54 -22.63 14.02
CA TRP A 104 39.97 -22.63 13.65
C TRP A 104 40.45 -24.00 13.16
N THR A 105 39.85 -25.09 13.64
CA THR A 105 40.17 -26.47 13.25
C THR A 105 39.82 -26.79 11.80
N GLU A 106 38.82 -26.12 11.22
CA GLU A 106 38.47 -26.25 9.80
C GLU A 106 39.38 -25.39 8.90
N ALA A 107 40.02 -24.36 9.46
CA ALA A 107 40.97 -23.51 8.76
C ALA A 107 42.35 -24.17 8.58
N ASP A 108 42.76 -25.04 9.52
CA ASP A 108 44.04 -25.74 9.49
C ASP A 108 43.84 -27.26 9.53
N ALA A 109 43.66 -27.86 8.35
CA ALA A 109 43.42 -29.30 8.19
C ALA A 109 44.57 -30.20 8.71
N ASN A 110 45.71 -29.62 9.10
CA ASN A 110 46.89 -30.33 9.65
C ASN A 110 47.04 -30.21 11.17
N ALA A 111 46.17 -29.49 11.88
CA ALA A 111 46.27 -29.27 13.32
C ALA A 111 45.69 -30.45 14.13
N THR A 112 46.32 -31.63 14.07
CA THR A 112 45.88 -32.83 14.81
C THR A 112 46.40 -32.89 16.25
N GLU A 113 47.35 -32.04 16.64
CA GLU A 113 47.87 -31.95 18.01
C GLU A 113 47.71 -30.52 18.55
N ALA A 114 46.64 -30.29 19.32
CA ALA A 114 46.38 -29.00 19.94
C ALA A 114 47.34 -28.75 21.11
N SER A 115 48.30 -27.83 20.93
CA SER A 115 49.00 -27.24 22.07
C SER A 115 48.05 -26.31 22.83
N ASP A 116 48.24 -26.11 24.14
CA ASP A 116 47.45 -25.14 24.93
C ASP A 116 47.46 -23.72 24.32
N LYS A 117 48.52 -23.39 23.56
CA LYS A 117 48.63 -22.13 22.81
C LYS A 117 47.69 -22.05 21.61
N ASP A 118 47.46 -23.16 20.92
CA ASP A 118 46.60 -23.24 19.75
C ASP A 118 45.12 -23.22 20.17
N ALA A 119 44.78 -23.80 21.32
CA ALA A 119 43.45 -23.70 21.91
C ALA A 119 43.08 -22.24 22.26
N ALA A 120 44.03 -21.48 22.84
CA ALA A 120 43.83 -20.06 23.13
C ALA A 120 43.74 -19.20 21.85
N ALA A 121 44.45 -19.57 20.78
CA ALA A 121 44.36 -18.91 19.48
C ALA A 121 43.02 -19.20 18.79
N ALA A 122 42.55 -20.45 18.83
CA ALA A 122 41.26 -20.87 18.30
C ALA A 122 40.10 -20.11 18.95
N ALA A 123 40.10 -19.99 20.28
CA ALA A 123 39.07 -19.21 20.99
C ALA A 123 39.06 -17.72 20.60
N ARG A 124 40.25 -17.13 20.33
CA ARG A 124 40.35 -15.73 19.86
C ARG A 124 39.83 -15.58 18.43
N TYR A 125 40.12 -16.55 17.57
CA TYR A 125 39.61 -16.56 16.20
C TYR A 125 38.08 -16.60 16.19
N GLU A 126 37.48 -17.52 16.94
CA GLU A 126 36.01 -17.65 17.05
C GLU A 126 35.37 -16.34 17.55
N GLN A 127 35.96 -15.70 18.55
CA GLN A 127 35.50 -14.39 19.03
C GLN A 127 35.58 -13.30 17.95
N LEU A 128 36.64 -13.29 17.13
CA LEU A 128 36.81 -12.33 16.05
C LEU A 128 35.83 -12.58 14.90
N VAL A 129 35.61 -13.84 14.52
CA VAL A 129 34.63 -14.22 13.48
C VAL A 129 33.22 -13.84 13.91
N ALA A 130 32.83 -14.18 15.15
CA ALA A 130 31.54 -13.80 15.71
C ALA A 130 31.34 -12.27 15.69
N ARG A 131 32.37 -11.51 16.07
CA ARG A 131 32.34 -10.04 16.04
C ARG A 131 32.25 -9.48 14.62
N LEU A 132 32.94 -10.07 13.65
CA LEU A 132 32.86 -9.66 12.24
C LEU A 132 31.46 -9.90 11.67
N GLN A 133 30.87 -11.07 11.95
CA GLN A 133 29.51 -11.40 11.55
C GLN A 133 28.50 -10.41 12.16
N GLU A 134 28.59 -10.11 13.46
CA GLU A 134 27.73 -9.13 14.12
C GLU A 134 27.84 -7.74 13.49
N LEU A 135 29.07 -7.26 13.22
CA LEU A 135 29.29 -5.97 12.58
C LEU A 135 28.73 -5.94 11.15
N ASP A 136 28.84 -7.04 10.41
CA ASP A 136 28.28 -7.13 9.06
C ASP A 136 26.74 -7.17 9.07
N GLU A 137 26.13 -7.88 10.00
CA GLU A 137 24.68 -7.84 10.21
C GLU A 137 24.18 -6.42 10.51
N ARG A 138 24.86 -5.71 11.42
CA ARG A 138 24.56 -4.30 11.74
C ARG A 138 24.69 -3.41 10.50
N ARG A 139 25.75 -3.61 9.71
CA ARG A 139 25.98 -2.86 8.46
C ARG A 139 24.90 -3.15 7.42
N ARG A 140 24.52 -4.41 7.20
CA ARG A 140 23.46 -4.81 6.29
C ARG A 140 22.10 -4.26 6.73
N ALA A 141 21.81 -4.28 8.03
CA ALA A 141 20.59 -3.69 8.58
C ALA A 141 20.54 -2.17 8.34
N ALA A 142 21.66 -1.46 8.53
CA ALA A 142 21.77 -0.04 8.23
C ALA A 142 21.56 0.26 6.73
N ARG A 143 22.16 -0.53 5.84
CA ARG A 143 21.97 -0.41 4.38
C ARG A 143 20.51 -0.63 3.97
N ARG A 144 19.84 -1.67 4.48
CA ARG A 144 18.41 -1.91 4.24
C ARG A 144 17.53 -0.75 4.69
N ARG A 145 17.84 -0.14 5.85
CA ARG A 145 17.12 1.06 6.33
C ARG A 145 17.29 2.25 5.40
N LEU A 146 18.49 2.45 4.88
CA LEU A 146 18.81 3.51 3.94
C LEU A 146 18.11 3.30 2.60
N GLU A 147 18.15 2.09 2.05
CA GLU A 147 17.44 1.71 0.82
C GLU A 147 15.95 1.94 0.96
N ARG A 148 15.35 1.49 2.07
CA ARG A 148 13.94 1.74 2.37
C ARG A 148 13.62 3.24 2.45
N ALA A 149 14.48 4.03 3.09
CA ALA A 149 14.30 5.47 3.16
C ALA A 149 14.39 6.14 1.77
N ARG A 150 15.32 5.69 0.91
CA ARG A 150 15.43 6.16 -0.47
C ARG A 150 14.21 5.77 -1.28
N GLU A 151 13.75 4.53 -1.19
CA GLU A 151 12.56 4.04 -1.88
C GLU A 151 11.31 4.83 -1.49
N VAL A 152 11.10 5.07 -0.19
CA VAL A 152 10.02 5.92 0.30
C VAL A 152 10.17 7.34 -0.23
N ARG A 153 11.39 7.90 -0.22
CA ARG A 153 11.65 9.25 -0.74
C ARG A 153 11.37 9.35 -2.24
N GLU A 154 11.74 8.34 -3.04
CA GLU A 154 11.43 8.34 -4.48
C GLU A 154 9.92 8.21 -4.70
N ARG A 155 9.26 7.25 -4.04
CA ARG A 155 7.81 7.04 -4.17
C ARG A 155 6.98 8.24 -3.71
N VAL A 156 7.44 8.97 -2.70
CA VAL A 156 6.75 10.15 -2.17
C VAL A 156 7.17 11.41 -2.92
N GLY A 157 8.43 11.52 -3.30
CA GLY A 157 9.00 12.67 -4.00
C GLY A 157 8.47 12.82 -5.42
N ALA A 158 8.35 11.72 -6.17
CA ALA A 158 7.80 11.74 -7.53
C ALA A 158 6.39 12.35 -7.62
N PRO A 159 5.38 11.92 -6.84
CA PRO A 159 4.04 12.49 -6.88
C PRO A 159 3.91 13.86 -6.20
N LEU A 160 4.73 14.15 -5.19
CA LEU A 160 4.68 15.44 -4.50
C LEU A 160 5.45 16.56 -5.22
N ARG A 161 6.20 16.26 -6.29
CA ARG A 161 6.89 17.27 -7.10
C ARG A 161 5.92 18.15 -7.91
N ALA A 162 4.81 17.57 -8.35
CA ALA A 162 3.70 18.27 -9.01
C ALA A 162 2.37 17.84 -8.38
N PRO A 163 2.08 18.29 -7.14
CA PRO A 163 0.97 17.75 -6.34
C PRO A 163 -0.41 18.08 -6.93
N ARG A 164 -0.51 19.09 -7.81
CA ARG A 164 -1.75 19.43 -8.51
C ARG A 164 -2.07 18.50 -9.68
N GLU A 165 -1.07 17.82 -10.24
CA GLU A 165 -1.20 17.00 -11.44
C GLU A 165 -1.21 15.50 -11.11
N THR A 166 -0.39 15.08 -10.12
CA THR A 166 -0.17 13.65 -9.82
C THR A 166 -1.00 13.12 -8.66
N VAL A 167 -1.31 13.97 -7.68
CA VAL A 167 -2.08 13.56 -6.49
C VAL A 167 -3.55 13.78 -6.79
N GLN A 168 -4.21 12.72 -7.29
CA GLN A 168 -5.65 12.56 -7.53
C GLN A 168 -6.42 13.88 -7.71
N ALA A 169 -6.81 14.20 -8.96
CA ALA A 169 -7.69 15.33 -9.27
C ALA A 169 -8.99 15.33 -8.43
N ASN A 170 -9.41 14.17 -7.92
CA ASN A 170 -10.61 14.00 -7.08
C ASN A 170 -10.32 14.01 -5.57
N LEU A 171 -9.24 14.67 -5.13
CA LEU A 171 -9.05 14.88 -3.69
C LEU A 171 -10.22 15.70 -3.15
N VAL A 172 -11.12 15.05 -2.41
CA VAL A 172 -12.23 15.71 -1.71
C VAL A 172 -11.65 16.53 -0.58
N THR A 173 -11.17 17.71 -0.92
CA THR A 173 -10.73 18.71 0.06
C THR A 173 -11.96 19.38 0.66
N ARG A 174 -11.84 19.84 1.92
CA ARG A 174 -12.93 20.52 2.63
C ARG A 174 -13.50 21.71 1.85
N ASP A 175 -12.65 22.38 1.08
CA ASP A 175 -13.00 23.56 0.27
C ASP A 175 -12.96 23.27 -1.24
N GLY A 176 -12.97 21.99 -1.62
CA GLY A 176 -12.90 21.53 -3.00
C GLY A 176 -14.22 21.70 -3.76
N GLU A 177 -14.16 21.50 -5.07
CA GLU A 177 -15.32 21.67 -5.96
C GLU A 177 -16.51 20.80 -5.56
N LEU A 178 -16.27 19.57 -5.11
CA LEU A 178 -17.32 18.68 -4.62
C LEU A 178 -18.01 19.22 -3.35
N SER A 179 -17.28 19.84 -2.42
CA SER A 179 -17.91 20.37 -1.20
C SER A 179 -18.77 21.59 -1.50
N ARG A 180 -18.37 22.42 -2.48
CA ARG A 180 -19.18 23.53 -3.01
C ARG A 180 -20.44 23.01 -3.68
N ALA A 181 -20.32 22.03 -4.57
CA ALA A 181 -21.45 21.41 -5.25
C ALA A 181 -22.45 20.77 -4.26
N VAL A 182 -21.94 20.10 -3.22
CA VAL A 182 -22.79 19.52 -2.16
C VAL A 182 -23.48 20.62 -1.32
N ALA A 183 -22.81 21.75 -1.05
CA ALA A 183 -23.43 22.88 -0.36
C ALA A 183 -24.55 23.51 -1.20
N GLU A 184 -24.32 23.69 -2.50
CA GLU A 184 -25.33 24.15 -3.46
C GLU A 184 -26.52 23.18 -3.52
N ALA A 185 -26.25 21.87 -3.63
CA ALA A 185 -27.28 20.83 -3.62
C ALA A 185 -28.10 20.82 -2.32
N LYS A 186 -27.48 21.09 -1.15
CA LYS A 186 -28.22 21.25 0.11
C LYS A 186 -29.15 22.46 0.08
N THR A 187 -28.69 23.60 -0.44
CA THR A 187 -29.56 24.79 -0.57
C THR A 187 -30.71 24.56 -1.54
N LEU A 188 -30.47 23.80 -2.62
CA LEU A 188 -31.49 23.41 -3.57
C LEU A 188 -32.47 22.43 -2.91
N GLY A 189 -31.98 21.45 -2.16
CA GLY A 189 -32.79 20.48 -1.41
C GLY A 189 -33.70 21.14 -0.38
N VAL A 190 -33.22 22.17 0.34
CA VAL A 190 -34.06 22.96 1.26
C VAL A 190 -35.16 23.69 0.50
N ARG A 191 -34.85 24.32 -0.64
CA ARG A 191 -35.85 25.05 -1.46
C ARG A 191 -36.86 24.11 -2.12
N VAL A 192 -36.40 22.97 -2.64
CA VAL A 192 -37.26 21.94 -3.20
C VAL A 192 -38.14 21.33 -2.11
N GLY A 193 -37.57 21.03 -0.95
CA GLY A 193 -38.30 20.54 0.23
C GLY A 193 -39.36 21.54 0.70
N ALA A 194 -39.03 22.83 0.79
CA ALA A 194 -39.99 23.88 1.15
C ALA A 194 -41.11 24.03 0.11
N ARG A 195 -40.78 23.96 -1.19
CA ARG A 195 -41.79 24.03 -2.26
C ARG A 195 -42.69 22.79 -2.28
N VAL A 196 -42.13 21.60 -2.12
CA VAL A 196 -42.88 20.34 -2.04
C VAL A 196 -43.75 20.28 -0.78
N GLY A 197 -43.24 20.75 0.36
CA GLY A 197 -44.02 20.90 1.60
C GLY A 197 -45.20 21.87 1.43
N ALA A 198 -44.98 23.03 0.83
CA ALA A 198 -46.05 23.99 0.53
C ALA A 198 -47.11 23.42 -0.45
N TRP A 199 -46.70 22.54 -1.37
CA TRP A 199 -47.63 21.84 -2.28
C TRP A 199 -48.42 20.74 -1.57
N ALA A 200 -47.85 20.11 -0.54
CA ALA A 200 -48.54 19.13 0.30
C ALA A 200 -49.54 19.82 1.24
N GLU A 201 -49.15 20.91 1.91
CA GLU A 201 -50.04 21.70 2.79
C GLU A 201 -51.16 22.41 2.00
N GLY A 202 -50.87 22.88 0.78
CA GLY A 202 -51.90 23.42 -0.13
C GLY A 202 -52.93 22.40 -0.61
N ARG A 203 -52.71 21.10 -0.40
CA ARG A 203 -53.69 20.02 -0.65
C ARG A 203 -54.54 19.68 0.57
N GLU A 204 -54.13 20.08 1.77
CA GLU A 204 -54.82 19.74 3.02
C GLU A 204 -55.81 20.84 3.48
N GLY A 205 -55.82 22.00 2.82
CA GLY A 205 -56.71 23.13 3.12
C GLY A 205 -58.07 23.16 2.41
N VAL A 206 -58.49 22.09 1.74
CA VAL A 206 -59.83 22.00 1.11
C VAL A 206 -60.56 20.77 1.62
N GLU A 207 -60.95 20.82 2.90
CA GLU A 207 -62.03 19.98 3.41
C GLU A 207 -63.33 20.76 3.25
N GLY A 208 -63.85 20.69 2.02
CA GLY A 208 -65.09 21.32 1.60
C GLY A 208 -65.72 20.47 0.50
N ASP A 209 -66.64 19.62 0.94
CA ASP A 209 -67.70 18.92 0.22
C ASP A 209 -67.83 19.21 -1.30
N GLY A 210 -67.82 18.14 -2.10
CA GLY A 210 -68.08 18.19 -3.54
C GLY A 210 -67.07 17.40 -4.35
N GLY A 211 -67.40 16.14 -4.62
CA GLY A 211 -66.62 15.33 -5.56
C GLY A 211 -66.68 15.90 -6.98
N GLU A 212 -65.53 16.24 -7.55
CA GLU A 212 -65.39 16.29 -9.01
C GLU A 212 -63.94 16.01 -9.46
N VAL A 213 -63.86 15.21 -10.51
CA VAL A 213 -62.68 14.57 -11.07
C VAL A 213 -61.72 15.60 -11.68
N VAL A 214 -60.60 15.90 -11.02
CA VAL A 214 -59.49 16.69 -11.61
C VAL A 214 -58.23 15.83 -11.72
N GLY A 215 -58.29 14.81 -12.59
CA GLY A 215 -57.15 13.96 -12.98
C GLY A 215 -56.80 14.01 -14.47
N GLY A 216 -57.60 14.69 -15.31
CA GLY A 216 -57.47 14.66 -16.78
C GLY A 216 -56.41 15.61 -17.35
N ARG A 217 -56.29 16.83 -16.81
CA ARG A 217 -55.46 17.90 -17.42
C ARG A 217 -53.94 17.64 -17.34
N SER A 218 -53.47 16.87 -16.35
CA SER A 218 -52.03 16.63 -16.18
C SER A 218 -51.46 15.66 -17.23
N LYS A 219 -52.25 14.64 -17.62
CA LYS A 219 -51.80 13.61 -18.57
C LYS A 219 -51.77 14.14 -20.01
N GLU A 220 -52.63 15.09 -20.33
CA GLU A 220 -52.71 15.69 -21.66
C GLU A 220 -51.53 16.64 -21.92
N VAL A 221 -51.17 17.44 -20.91
CA VAL A 221 -49.99 18.32 -20.95
C VAL A 221 -48.68 17.52 -20.99
N GLU A 222 -48.60 16.39 -20.29
CA GLU A 222 -47.44 15.49 -20.40
C GLU A 222 -47.32 14.84 -21.78
N ARG A 223 -48.44 14.43 -22.39
CA ARG A 223 -48.45 13.88 -23.74
C ARG A 223 -48.03 14.89 -24.80
N GLU A 224 -48.39 16.15 -24.64
CA GLU A 224 -47.96 17.23 -25.53
C GLU A 224 -46.47 17.51 -25.41
N LYS A 225 -45.93 17.55 -24.18
CA LYS A 225 -44.48 17.71 -23.95
C LYS A 225 -43.66 16.55 -24.51
N LEU A 226 -44.15 15.31 -24.37
CA LEU A 226 -43.51 14.14 -24.95
C LEU A 226 -43.54 14.17 -26.49
N ARG A 227 -44.62 14.69 -27.09
CA ARG A 227 -44.69 14.91 -28.54
C ARG A 227 -43.67 15.94 -29.02
N GLY A 228 -43.56 17.07 -28.34
CA GLY A 228 -42.58 18.11 -28.69
C GLY A 228 -41.13 17.62 -28.60
N LEU A 229 -40.82 16.76 -27.62
CA LEU A 229 -39.49 16.16 -27.48
C LEU A 229 -39.16 15.13 -28.58
N LEU A 230 -40.16 14.37 -29.04
CA LEU A 230 -40.00 13.40 -30.13
C LEU A 230 -39.81 14.10 -31.49
N GLU A 231 -40.52 15.20 -31.73
CA GLU A 231 -40.33 16.03 -32.93
C GLU A 231 -38.97 16.73 -32.93
N TRP A 232 -38.53 17.25 -31.78
CA TRP A 232 -37.22 17.89 -31.64
C TRP A 232 -36.08 16.89 -31.90
N ARG A 233 -36.22 15.64 -31.45
CA ARG A 233 -35.25 14.57 -31.70
C ARG A 233 -35.23 14.12 -33.17
N GLY A 234 -36.38 14.08 -33.84
CA GLY A 234 -36.47 13.76 -35.28
C GLY A 234 -35.93 14.83 -36.23
N GLY A 235 -35.72 16.06 -35.73
CA GLY A 235 -35.07 17.15 -36.46
C GLY A 235 -33.54 17.13 -36.40
N ILE A 236 -32.95 16.51 -35.36
CA ILE A 236 -31.49 16.45 -35.16
C ILE A 236 -30.85 15.31 -35.96
N GLU A 237 -31.60 14.28 -36.35
CA GLU A 237 -31.11 13.15 -37.16
C GLU A 237 -31.26 13.35 -38.68
N ARG A 238 -31.73 14.51 -39.15
CA ARG A 238 -31.88 14.86 -40.58
C ARG A 238 -31.21 16.18 -40.99
N GLY A 239 -30.19 16.61 -40.26
CA GLY A 239 -29.32 17.75 -40.59
C GLY A 239 -27.90 17.31 -40.86
#